data_AF-A0A7C7TZZ8-F1
#
_entry.id   AF-A0A7C7TZZ8-F1
#
_cell.length_a   1.000
_cell.length_b   1.000
_cell.length_c   1.000
_cell.angle_alpha   90.00
_cell.angle_beta   90.00
_cell.angle_gamma   90.00
#
_symmetry.space_group_name_H-M   'P 1'
#
loop_
_entity.id
_entity.type
_entity.pdbx_description
1 polymer ?
#
loop_
_entity_poly.entity_id
_entity_poly.type
_entity_poly.pdbx_seq_one_letter_code
_entity_poly.pdbx_strand_id
1 'polypeptide(L)'
;MEAMNAQEARVPNRVREFREDKLMTQAQLARKAKVALRTIHSVEKGLNCRMDTKRKILLALGMSFEDKDQVFPSIRRSVVFPTTH
;
A
#
# COMPACT_ATOMS: atom_id res chain seq x y z
N MET A 1 8.95 19.14 -18.28
CA MET A 1 8.60 19.26 -16.83
C MET A 1 7.64 18.14 -16.55
N GLU A 2 7.85 17.15 -15.68
CA GLU A 2 8.69 16.88 -14.50
C GLU A 2 8.67 15.33 -14.36
N ALA A 3 9.58 14.57 -13.77
CA ALA A 3 10.87 14.75 -13.14
C ALA A 3 11.54 13.37 -13.14
N MET A 4 12.87 13.37 -13.15
CA MET A 4 13.74 12.23 -12.84
C MET A 4 13.51 11.71 -11.41
N ASN A 5 14.10 10.53 -11.11
CA ASN A 5 14.25 9.86 -9.81
C ASN A 5 13.07 9.00 -9.33
N ALA A 6 13.26 7.83 -8.71
CA ALA A 6 14.46 7.10 -8.33
C ALA A 6 14.10 5.61 -8.28
N GLN A 7 15.10 4.75 -8.29
CA GLN A 7 15.00 3.34 -7.87
C GLN A 7 14.63 3.29 -6.38
N GLU A 8 13.39 3.64 -6.03
CA GLU A 8 12.86 3.42 -4.68
C GLU A 8 12.43 1.97 -4.56
N ALA A 9 12.82 1.33 -3.45
CA ALA A 9 12.46 -0.03 -3.13
C ALA A 9 10.94 -0.21 -3.23
N ARG A 10 10.49 -0.79 -4.34
CA ARG A 10 9.07 -1.02 -4.61
C ARG A 10 8.57 -2.08 -3.64
N VAL A 11 7.79 -1.65 -2.66
CA VAL A 11 7.06 -2.59 -1.81
C VAL A 11 5.91 -3.13 -2.65
N PRO A 12 5.84 -4.46 -2.88
CA PRO A 12 4.71 -5.05 -3.56
C PRO A 12 3.44 -4.70 -2.79
N ASN A 13 2.43 -4.21 -3.51
CA ASN A 13 1.13 -3.86 -2.95
C ASN A 13 0.05 -4.25 -3.95
N ARG A 14 -1.13 -4.60 -3.42
CA ARG A 14 -2.31 -4.99 -4.20
C ARG A 14 -3.39 -3.91 -4.18
N VAL A 15 -3.05 -2.69 -3.78
CA VAL A 15 -4.02 -1.60 -3.58
C VAL A 15 -4.74 -1.27 -4.88
N ARG A 16 -4.01 -1.28 -6.00
CA ARG A 16 -4.59 -1.02 -7.32
C ARG A 16 -5.62 -2.09 -7.71
N GLU A 17 -5.29 -3.36 -7.49
CA GLU A 17 -6.18 -4.50 -7.79
C GLU A 17 -7.47 -4.38 -6.98
N PHE A 18 -7.37 -4.22 -5.66
CA PHE A 18 -8.56 -4.07 -4.80
C PHE A 18 -9.37 -2.81 -5.08
N ARG A 19 -8.74 -1.75 -5.60
CA ARG A 19 -9.43 -0.55 -6.06
C ARG A 19 -10.24 -0.85 -7.33
N GLU A 20 -9.65 -1.55 -8.30
CA GLU A 20 -10.26 -1.90 -9.58
C GLU A 20 -11.40 -2.93 -9.38
N ASP A 21 -11.23 -3.91 -8.50
CA ASP A 21 -12.28 -4.86 -8.09
C ASP A 21 -13.52 -4.16 -7.52
N LYS A 22 -13.34 -3.00 -6.89
CA LYS A 22 -14.42 -2.18 -6.32
C LYS A 22 -14.92 -1.10 -7.26
N LEU A 23 -14.45 -1.07 -8.52
CA LEU A 23 -14.80 -0.07 -9.52
C LEU A 23 -14.59 1.37 -9.03
N MET A 24 -13.55 1.59 -8.23
CA MET A 24 -13.23 2.89 -7.66
C MET A 24 -12.11 3.59 -8.44
N THR A 25 -12.23 4.89 -8.69
CA THR A 25 -11.11 5.71 -9.17
C THR A 25 -10.13 6.03 -8.05
N GLN A 26 -8.88 6.40 -8.38
CA GLN A 26 -7.89 6.83 -7.38
C GLN A 26 -8.40 8.01 -6.53
N ALA A 27 -9.13 8.95 -7.15
CA ALA A 27 -9.74 10.08 -6.47
C ALA A 27 -10.85 9.65 -5.50
N GLN A 28 -11.67 8.67 -5.88
CA GLN A 28 -12.67 8.11 -4.96
C GLN A 28 -12.02 7.40 -3.77
N LEU A 29 -10.96 6.63 -4.00
CA LEU A 29 -10.21 5.99 -2.91
C LEU A 29 -9.59 7.03 -1.98
N ALA A 30 -8.96 8.07 -2.52
CA ALA A 30 -8.36 9.15 -1.75
C ALA A 30 -9.38 9.88 -0.86
N ARG A 31 -10.55 10.22 -1.41
CA ARG A 31 -11.65 10.85 -0.66
C ARG A 31 -12.16 9.93 0.45
N LYS A 32 -12.38 8.64 0.15
CA LYS A 32 -12.89 7.67 1.11
C LYS A 32 -11.90 7.38 2.24
N ALA A 33 -10.61 7.32 1.92
CA ALA A 33 -9.54 7.16 2.90
C ALA A 33 -9.15 8.47 3.61
N LYS A 34 -9.70 9.63 3.22
CA LYS A 34 -9.33 10.96 3.76
C LYS A 34 -7.81 11.22 3.64
N VAL A 35 -7.24 10.93 2.48
CA VAL A 35 -5.82 11.16 2.16
C VAL A 35 -5.69 11.91 0.84
N ALA A 36 -4.52 12.52 0.61
CA ALA A 36 -4.26 13.21 -0.65
C ALA A 36 -4.18 12.22 -1.84
N LEU A 37 -4.67 12.64 -3.01
CA LEU A 37 -4.60 11.85 -4.24
C LEU A 37 -3.15 11.44 -4.57
N ARG A 38 -2.19 12.35 -4.38
CA ARG A 38 -0.76 12.08 -4.57
C ARG A 38 -0.29 10.92 -3.71
N THR A 39 -0.78 10.81 -2.47
CA THR A 39 -0.44 9.71 -1.57
C THR A 39 -0.94 8.38 -2.10
N ILE A 40 -2.18 8.30 -2.61
CA ILE A 40 -2.70 7.06 -3.23
C ILE A 40 -1.85 6.68 -4.44
N HIS A 41 -1.55 7.64 -5.32
CA HIS A 41 -0.73 7.39 -6.51
C HIS A 41 0.68 6.89 -6.13
N SER A 42 1.31 7.47 -5.10
CA SER A 42 2.58 7.00 -4.56
C SER A 42 2.49 5.57 -4.01
N VAL A 43 1.43 5.27 -3.25
CA VAL A 43 1.21 3.95 -2.65
C VAL A 43 1.00 2.89 -3.73
N GLU A 44 0.18 3.15 -4.74
CA GLU A 44 -0.03 2.21 -5.86
C GLU A 44 1.27 1.95 -6.64
N LYS A 45 2.17 2.94 -6.71
CA LYS A 45 3.52 2.79 -7.30
C LYS A 45 4.50 1.99 -6.43
N GLY A 46 4.12 1.60 -5.22
CA GLY A 46 4.97 0.83 -4.30
C GLY A 46 5.85 1.67 -3.39
N LEU A 47 5.58 2.98 -3.27
CA LEU A 47 6.26 3.83 -2.30
C LEU A 47 5.76 3.54 -0.89
N ASN A 48 6.69 3.58 0.08
CA ASN A 48 6.32 3.35 1.46
C ASN A 48 5.42 4.47 1.98
N CYS A 49 4.45 4.12 2.81
CA CYS A 49 3.54 5.06 3.43
C CYS A 49 3.42 4.79 4.93
N ARG A 50 2.98 5.80 5.67
CA ARG A 50 2.78 5.72 7.12
C ARG A 50 1.72 4.66 7.44
N MET A 51 1.85 4.04 8.61
CA MET A 51 0.87 3.06 9.10
C MET A 51 -0.56 3.62 9.19
N ASP A 52 -0.70 4.90 9.57
CA ASP A 52 -1.98 5.61 9.56
C ASP A 52 -2.62 5.62 8.16
N THR A 53 -1.83 5.89 7.12
CA THR A 53 -2.28 5.86 5.73
C THR A 53 -2.72 4.46 5.31
N LYS A 54 -1.95 3.42 5.67
CA LYS A 54 -2.34 2.02 5.39
C LYS A 54 -3.67 1.67 6.06
N ARG A 55 -3.84 2.04 7.33
CA ARG A 55 -5.09 1.85 8.09
C ARG A 55 -6.28 2.55 7.41
N LYS A 56 -6.11 3.79 6.97
CA LYS A 56 -7.14 4.54 6.22
C LYS A 56 -7.50 3.90 4.89
N ILE A 57 -6.51 3.43 4.13
CA ILE A 57 -6.72 2.75 2.84
C ILE A 57 -7.47 1.42 3.04
N LEU A 58 -7.07 0.61 4.02
CA LEU A 58 -7.76 -0.64 4.37
C LEU A 58 -9.24 -0.40 4.65
N LEU A 59 -9.55 0.57 5.53
CA LEU A 59 -10.92 0.92 5.86
C LEU A 59 -11.71 1.43 4.64
N ALA A 60 -11.07 2.20 3.75
CA ALA A 60 -11.71 2.68 2.53
C ALA A 60 -12.02 1.55 1.53
N LEU A 61 -11.15 0.54 1.48
CA LEU A 61 -11.38 -0.70 0.74
C LEU A 61 -12.39 -1.62 1.47
N GLY A 62 -12.77 -1.33 2.71
CA GLY A 62 -13.69 -2.16 3.50
C GLY A 62 -13.05 -3.47 3.97
N MET A 63 -11.76 -3.41 4.29
CA MET A 63 -10.97 -4.54 4.79
C MET A 63 -10.64 -4.36 6.26
N SER A 64 -10.42 -5.48 6.95
CA SER A 64 -9.98 -5.47 8.35
C SER A 64 -8.47 -5.20 8.44
N PHE A 65 -8.02 -4.78 9.63
CA PHE A 65 -6.59 -4.63 9.93
C PHE A 65 -5.79 -5.92 9.78
N GLU A 66 -6.46 -7.06 9.93
CA GLU A 66 -5.91 -8.39 9.77
C GLU A 66 -5.54 -8.68 8.30
N ASP A 67 -6.31 -8.14 7.35
CA ASP A 67 -6.07 -8.26 5.90
C ASP A 67 -4.91 -7.37 5.41
N LYS A 68 -4.24 -6.64 6.31
CA LYS A 68 -3.13 -5.75 5.97
C LYS A 68 -2.07 -6.47 5.15
N ASP A 69 -1.71 -7.69 5.52
CA ASP A 69 -0.66 -8.44 4.85
C ASP A 69 -1.10 -8.95 3.45
N GLN A 70 -2.42 -9.03 3.18
CA GLN A 70 -2.96 -9.31 1.85
C GLN A 70 -2.88 -8.08 0.92
N VAL A 71 -3.13 -6.88 1.45
CA VAL A 71 -3.09 -5.62 0.67
C VAL A 71 -1.66 -5.09 0.53
N PHE A 72 -0.89 -5.18 1.60
CA PHE A 72 0.47 -4.69 1.74
C PHE A 72 1.39 -5.84 2.16
N PRO A 73 1.69 -6.80 1.26
CA PRO A 73 2.60 -7.89 1.56
C PRO A 73 3.95 -7.31 1.97
N SER A 74 4.30 -7.51 3.24
CA SER A 74 5.62 -7.16 3.72
C SER A 74 6.61 -8.16 3.13
N ILE A 75 7.64 -7.69 2.43
CA ILE A 75 8.80 -8.53 2.07
C ILE A 75 9.50 -8.84 3.40
N ARG A 76 8.96 -9.82 4.13
CA ARG A 76 9.62 -10.44 5.26
C ARG A 76 10.81 -11.16 4.66
N ARG A 77 11.96 -10.49 4.67
CA ARG A 77 13.26 -11.15 4.55
C ARG A 77 13.24 -12.19 5.67
N SER A 78 13.09 -13.47 5.34
CA SER A 78 13.13 -14.54 6.33
C SER A 78 14.52 -14.52 6.94
N VAL A 79 14.68 -13.83 8.06
CA VAL A 79 15.77 -14.08 8.98
C VAL A 79 15.44 -15.41 9.64
N VAL A 80 15.78 -16.48 8.93
CA VAL A 80 15.97 -17.80 9.53
C VAL A 80 17.19 -17.61 10.42
N PHE A 81 16.98 -17.44 11.72
CA PHE A 81 18.07 -17.53 12.68
C PHE A 81 18.39 -19.03 12.82
N PRO A 82 19.57 -19.52 12.39
CA PRO A 82 19.97 -20.88 12.70
C PRO A 82 20.20 -20.94 14.21
N THR A 83 19.28 -21.58 14.93
CA THR A 83 19.48 -21.92 16.34
C THR A 83 20.56 -23.00 16.40
N THR A 84 21.80 -22.62 16.70
CA THR A 84 22.89 -23.56 16.99
C THR A 84 22.64 -24.20 18.36
N HIS A 85 22.78 -25.52 18.43
CA HIS A 85 22.55 -26.34 19.63
C HIS A 85 23.88 -26.86 20.20
#